data_AF-A0A972YWW5-F1
#
_entry.id   AF-A0A972YWW5-F1
#
_cell.length_a   1.000
_cell.length_b   1.000
_cell.length_c   1.000
_cell.angle_alpha   90.00
_cell.angle_beta   90.00
_cell.angle_gamma   90.00
#
_symmetry.space_group_name_H-M   'P 1'
#
loop_
_entity.id
_entity.type
_entity.pdbx_description
1 polymer ?
#
loop_
_entity_poly.entity_id
_entity_poly.type
_entity_poly.pdbx_seq_one_letter_code
_entity_poly.pdbx_strand_id
1 'polypeptide(L)'
;MTKNALILATDIIEIAQQSGRRAGTSLEAIAAEHGDETMMAVLTEMDILTVAKIVREHDATIPSIATWLMDAESIKQLLNVEPSYWQNMDEDHVFCAQTEAHSLLSQIFLSTDDEEKQLEVLKAIVEDDFGLLYLSLPFVGHDFSEIEEDEEQTSGSIEELLMKIKSLDEDAYREVMVVSSNGTLENVEKALKDNANKQRVTSVEIDTDDMFAPL
;
A
#
# COMPACT_ATOMS: atom_id res chain seq x y z
N MET A 1 -14.14 -14.28 -20.45
CA MET A 1 -13.29 -14.38 -19.25
C MET A 1 -13.84 -13.52 -18.12
N THR A 2 -14.26 -12.29 -18.39
CA THR A 2 -14.89 -11.34 -17.44
C THR A 2 -15.95 -11.91 -16.48
N LYS A 3 -16.88 -12.76 -16.93
CA LYS A 3 -17.90 -13.34 -16.04
C LYS A 3 -17.34 -14.21 -14.92
N ASN A 4 -16.20 -14.88 -15.13
CA ASN A 4 -15.61 -15.74 -14.09
C ASN A 4 -14.87 -14.89 -13.05
N ALA A 5 -14.12 -13.87 -13.51
CA ALA A 5 -13.42 -12.93 -12.63
C ALA A 5 -14.40 -12.15 -11.74
N LEU A 6 -15.54 -11.70 -12.28
CA LEU A 6 -16.57 -11.00 -11.49
C LEU A 6 -17.16 -11.86 -10.38
N ILE A 7 -17.40 -13.16 -10.64
CA ILE A 7 -17.92 -14.09 -9.64
C ILE A 7 -16.87 -14.30 -8.54
N LEU A 8 -15.63 -14.56 -8.92
CA LEU A 8 -14.52 -14.72 -7.97
C LEU A 8 -14.32 -13.45 -7.14
N ALA A 9 -14.35 -12.27 -7.74
CA ALA A 9 -14.24 -11.00 -7.04
C ALA A 9 -15.38 -10.79 -6.04
N THR A 10 -16.62 -11.10 -6.43
CA THR A 10 -17.79 -11.02 -5.53
C THR A 10 -17.60 -11.94 -4.31
N ASP A 11 -17.17 -13.18 -4.52
CA ASP A 11 -16.90 -14.13 -3.44
C ASP A 11 -15.80 -13.62 -2.50
N ILE A 12 -14.71 -13.05 -3.05
CA ILE A 12 -13.62 -12.47 -2.25
C ILE A 12 -14.11 -11.26 -1.44
N ILE A 13 -14.92 -10.38 -2.04
CA ILE A 13 -15.47 -9.20 -1.36
C ILE A 13 -16.34 -9.63 -0.16
N GLU A 14 -17.22 -10.62 -0.34
CA GLU A 14 -18.03 -11.16 0.76
C GLU A 14 -17.17 -11.76 1.89
N ILE A 15 -16.09 -12.46 1.55
CA ILE A 15 -15.15 -12.99 2.55
C ILE A 15 -14.43 -11.84 3.26
N ALA A 16 -13.98 -10.83 2.50
CA ALA A 16 -13.21 -9.70 3.01
C ALA A 16 -14.02 -8.84 3.96
N GLN A 17 -15.34 -8.73 3.80
CA GLN A 17 -16.22 -8.10 4.80
C GLN A 17 -16.05 -8.73 6.18
N GLN A 18 -15.86 -10.05 6.24
CA GLN A 18 -15.71 -10.78 7.50
C GLN A 18 -14.25 -10.84 7.97
N SER A 19 -13.30 -11.07 7.06
CA SER A 19 -11.87 -11.19 7.38
C SER A 19 -11.01 -10.98 6.13
N GLY A 20 -10.15 -9.96 6.17
CA GLY A 20 -9.14 -9.72 5.14
C GLY A 20 -8.14 -10.87 5.04
N ARG A 21 -7.75 -11.48 6.18
CA ARG A 21 -6.87 -12.66 6.15
C ARG A 21 -7.47 -13.84 5.37
N ARG A 22 -8.75 -14.16 5.60
CA ARG A 22 -9.40 -15.27 4.86
C ARG A 22 -9.53 -14.96 3.37
N ALA A 23 -9.83 -13.70 3.05
CA ALA A 23 -9.90 -13.25 1.66
C ALA A 23 -8.53 -13.32 0.98
N GLY A 24 -7.46 -12.96 1.68
CA GLY A 24 -6.09 -13.11 1.17
C GLY A 24 -5.72 -14.56 0.88
N THR A 25 -6.03 -15.51 1.78
CA THR A 25 -5.81 -16.94 1.50
C THR A 25 -6.58 -17.42 0.26
N SER A 26 -7.79 -16.90 0.04
CA SER A 26 -8.57 -17.21 -1.17
C SER A 26 -7.97 -16.58 -2.43
N LEU A 27 -7.39 -15.38 -2.34
CA LEU A 27 -6.65 -14.76 -3.45
C LEU A 27 -5.38 -15.53 -3.80
N GLU A 28 -4.64 -16.05 -2.82
CA GLU A 28 -3.48 -16.92 -3.08
C GLU A 28 -3.88 -18.20 -3.83
N ALA A 29 -5.00 -18.81 -3.42
CA ALA A 29 -5.55 -19.97 -4.11
C ALA A 29 -5.92 -19.64 -5.56
N ILE A 30 -6.52 -18.47 -5.81
CA ILE A 30 -6.83 -18.02 -7.17
C ILE A 30 -5.54 -17.83 -7.99
N ALA A 31 -4.51 -17.19 -7.44
CA ALA A 31 -3.22 -17.03 -8.12
C ALA A 31 -2.60 -18.40 -8.44
N ALA A 32 -2.63 -19.35 -7.51
CA ALA A 32 -2.07 -20.69 -7.69
C ALA A 32 -2.86 -21.55 -8.70
N GLU A 33 -4.19 -21.47 -8.72
CA GLU A 33 -5.06 -22.33 -9.53
C GLU A 33 -5.39 -21.74 -10.90
N HIS A 34 -5.52 -20.41 -10.99
CA HIS A 34 -6.02 -19.70 -12.17
C HIS A 34 -5.00 -18.73 -12.79
N GLY A 35 -3.86 -18.50 -12.14
CA GLY A 35 -2.76 -17.68 -12.63
C GLY A 35 -3.00 -16.17 -12.57
N ASP A 36 -1.95 -15.44 -12.93
CA ASP A 36 -1.83 -13.99 -12.76
C ASP A 36 -2.88 -13.19 -13.55
N GLU A 37 -3.25 -13.63 -14.76
CA GLU A 37 -4.26 -12.96 -15.59
C GLU A 37 -5.63 -12.94 -14.89
N THR A 38 -6.00 -14.04 -14.23
CA THR A 38 -7.25 -14.13 -13.48
C THR A 38 -7.16 -13.33 -12.18
N MET A 39 -6.03 -13.39 -11.49
CA MET A 39 -5.79 -12.63 -10.27
C MET A 39 -5.86 -11.11 -10.51
N MET A 40 -5.24 -10.64 -11.59
CA MET A 40 -5.32 -9.24 -12.01
C MET A 40 -6.75 -8.82 -12.30
N ALA A 41 -7.50 -9.65 -13.06
CA ALA A 41 -8.90 -9.37 -13.34
C ALA A 41 -9.76 -9.33 -12.07
N VAL A 42 -9.48 -10.17 -11.08
CA VAL A 42 -10.16 -10.14 -9.78
C VAL A 42 -9.83 -8.86 -9.02
N LEU A 43 -8.55 -8.47 -8.95
CA LEU A 43 -8.12 -7.24 -8.28
C LEU A 43 -8.76 -5.98 -8.91
N THR A 44 -8.89 -5.93 -10.23
CA THR A 44 -9.53 -4.80 -10.94
C THR A 44 -11.02 -4.66 -10.62
N GLU A 45 -11.71 -5.74 -10.29
CA GLU A 45 -13.14 -5.71 -9.95
C GLU A 45 -13.38 -5.39 -8.47
N MET A 46 -12.33 -5.41 -7.64
CA MET A 46 -12.42 -5.10 -6.21
C MET A 46 -12.20 -3.61 -5.96
N ASP A 47 -12.93 -3.05 -5.00
CA ASP A 47 -12.66 -1.70 -4.54
C ASP A 47 -11.35 -1.63 -3.74
N ILE A 48 -10.70 -0.47 -3.77
CA ILE A 48 -9.39 -0.28 -3.16
C ILE A 48 -9.41 -0.43 -1.63
N LEU A 49 -10.55 -0.18 -0.96
CA LEU A 49 -10.68 -0.36 0.49
C LEU A 49 -10.65 -1.84 0.85
N THR A 50 -11.30 -2.68 0.06
CA THR A 50 -11.26 -4.14 0.21
C THR A 50 -9.84 -4.67 -0.01
N VAL A 51 -9.14 -4.22 -1.06
CA VAL A 51 -7.74 -4.59 -1.30
C VAL A 51 -6.86 -4.17 -0.11
N ALA A 52 -7.00 -2.94 0.37
CA ALA A 52 -6.27 -2.44 1.52
C ALA A 52 -6.49 -3.24 2.80
N LYS A 53 -7.74 -3.64 3.07
CA LYS A 53 -8.06 -4.51 4.21
C LYS A 53 -7.34 -5.85 4.13
N ILE A 54 -7.33 -6.45 2.93
CA ILE A 54 -6.69 -7.75 2.72
C ILE A 54 -5.18 -7.64 2.86
N VAL A 55 -4.56 -6.67 2.18
CA VAL A 55 -3.12 -6.37 2.26
C VAL A 55 -2.70 -6.17 3.72
N ARG A 56 -3.54 -5.53 4.54
CA ARG A 56 -3.26 -5.28 5.95
C ARG A 56 -3.37 -6.52 6.84
N GLU A 57 -4.37 -7.36 6.62
CA GLU A 57 -4.68 -8.50 7.51
C GLU A 57 -3.95 -9.80 7.11
N HIS A 58 -3.37 -9.86 5.92
CA HIS A 58 -2.60 -11.00 5.40
C HIS A 58 -1.09 -10.86 5.63
N ASP A 59 -0.33 -11.94 5.39
CA ASP A 59 1.13 -11.90 5.33
C ASP A 59 1.63 -11.21 4.05
N ALA A 60 2.96 -11.06 3.94
CA ALA A 60 3.65 -10.36 2.85
C ALA A 60 3.37 -10.89 1.44
N THR A 61 2.79 -12.09 1.29
CA THR A 61 2.52 -12.71 -0.01
C THR A 61 1.49 -11.91 -0.82
N ILE A 62 0.37 -11.53 -0.21
CA ILE A 62 -0.67 -10.76 -0.91
C ILE A 62 -0.23 -9.33 -1.25
N PRO A 63 0.38 -8.55 -0.34
CA PRO A 63 1.02 -7.29 -0.70
C PRO A 63 1.96 -7.43 -1.90
N SER A 64 2.83 -8.45 -1.93
CA SER A 64 3.74 -8.68 -3.06
C SER A 64 3.02 -8.97 -4.38
N ILE A 65 1.99 -9.83 -4.37
CA ILE A 65 1.18 -10.15 -5.56
C ILE A 65 0.40 -8.90 -6.03
N ALA A 66 -0.25 -8.20 -5.11
CA ALA A 66 -1.06 -7.04 -5.42
C ALA A 66 -0.23 -5.90 -6.01
N THR A 67 0.91 -5.56 -5.40
CA THR A 67 1.81 -4.50 -5.90
C THR A 67 2.46 -4.89 -7.22
N TRP A 68 2.65 -6.18 -7.49
CA TRP A 68 3.15 -6.66 -8.78
C TRP A 68 2.10 -6.60 -9.89
N LEU A 69 0.82 -6.78 -9.60
CA LEU A 69 -0.25 -6.80 -10.62
C LEU A 69 -0.94 -5.45 -10.83
N MET A 70 -1.00 -4.60 -9.81
CA MET A 70 -1.66 -3.29 -9.88
C MET A 70 -0.81 -2.27 -10.64
N ASP A 71 -1.46 -1.32 -11.31
CA ASP A 71 -0.80 -0.16 -11.91
C ASP A 71 -0.39 0.88 -10.84
N ALA A 72 0.42 1.86 -11.25
CA ALA A 72 0.95 2.88 -10.36
C ALA A 72 -0.12 3.74 -9.67
N GLU A 73 -1.20 4.07 -10.37
CA GLU A 73 -2.29 4.87 -9.82
C GLU A 73 -3.05 4.07 -8.75
N SER A 74 -3.33 2.80 -9.03
CA SER A 74 -3.96 1.88 -8.07
C SER A 74 -3.11 1.68 -6.82
N ILE A 75 -1.77 1.55 -6.95
CA ILE A 75 -0.86 1.46 -5.80
C ILE A 75 -0.86 2.75 -4.98
N LYS A 76 -0.81 3.92 -5.63
CA LYS A 76 -0.94 5.20 -4.94
C LYS A 76 -2.25 5.30 -4.14
N GLN A 77 -3.36 4.88 -4.75
CA GLN A 77 -4.67 4.85 -4.05
C GLN A 77 -4.66 3.89 -2.86
N LEU A 78 -4.03 2.72 -2.98
CA LEU A 78 -3.83 1.77 -1.88
C LEU A 78 -3.14 2.45 -0.68
N LEU A 79 -2.02 3.14 -0.91
CA LEU A 79 -1.27 3.84 0.15
C LEU A 79 -2.09 4.95 0.82
N ASN A 80 -3.01 5.56 0.08
CA ASN A 80 -3.87 6.62 0.59
C ASN A 80 -5.00 6.12 1.50
N VAL A 81 -5.40 4.85 1.38
CA VAL A 81 -6.49 4.26 2.17
C VAL A 81 -6.03 3.29 3.25
N GLU A 82 -4.88 2.65 3.08
CA GLU A 82 -4.29 1.72 4.06
C GLU A 82 -4.21 2.32 5.48
N PRO A 83 -3.87 3.61 5.68
CA PRO A 83 -3.82 4.23 7.01
C PRO A 83 -5.14 4.21 7.79
N SER A 84 -6.28 4.02 7.13
CA SER A 84 -7.58 3.90 7.79
C SER A 84 -7.69 2.63 8.66
N TYR A 85 -6.85 1.63 8.39
CA TYR A 85 -6.80 0.37 9.13
C TYR A 85 -5.78 0.38 10.28
N TRP A 86 -5.06 1.48 10.50
CA TRP A 86 -4.16 1.65 11.65
C TRP A 86 -4.90 1.80 13.00
N GLN A 87 -6.24 1.85 13.01
CA GLN A 87 -7.04 2.19 14.21
C GLN A 87 -7.22 1.06 15.24
N ASN A 88 -6.63 -0.13 15.05
CA ASN A 88 -6.68 -1.22 16.05
C ASN A 88 -5.34 -1.43 16.79
N MET A 89 -4.48 -0.40 16.88
CA MET A 89 -3.14 -0.50 17.46
C MET A 89 -3.08 -0.55 19.00
N ASP A 90 -4.18 -0.87 19.70
CA ASP A 90 -4.19 -0.95 21.17
C ASP A 90 -4.03 -2.39 21.72
N GLU A 91 -3.00 -2.48 22.57
CA GLU A 91 -2.68 -3.38 23.68
C GLU A 91 -1.86 -4.68 23.47
N ASP A 92 -1.93 -5.41 22.36
CA ASP A 92 -1.17 -6.69 22.25
C ASP A 92 -0.14 -6.79 21.11
N HIS A 93 -0.09 -5.82 20.19
CA HIS A 93 0.84 -5.84 19.07
C HIS A 93 1.69 -4.56 19.04
N VAL A 94 2.98 -4.72 19.31
CA VAL A 94 4.01 -3.67 19.25
C VAL A 94 4.36 -3.37 17.79
N PHE A 95 3.39 -2.91 16.99
CA PHE A 95 3.64 -2.45 15.62
C PHE A 95 3.28 -0.97 15.51
N CYS A 96 4.26 -0.13 15.18
CA CYS A 96 4.05 1.29 14.90
C CYS A 96 3.79 1.51 13.40
N ALA A 97 3.09 2.58 13.04
CA ALA A 97 2.75 2.91 11.65
C ALA A 97 3.98 2.97 10.72
N GLN A 98 5.16 3.31 11.25
CA GLN A 98 6.42 3.29 10.50
C GLN A 98 6.81 1.88 10.03
N THR A 99 6.67 0.87 10.90
CA THR A 99 7.01 -0.52 10.55
C THR A 99 6.10 -1.06 9.47
N GLU A 100 4.80 -0.73 9.54
CA GLU A 100 3.81 -1.16 8.54
C GLU A 100 4.04 -0.48 7.19
N ALA A 101 4.25 0.84 7.20
CA ALA A 101 4.58 1.58 6.00
C ALA A 101 5.88 1.07 5.35
N HIS A 102 6.91 0.83 6.17
CA HIS A 102 8.16 0.24 5.71
C HIS A 102 7.93 -1.12 5.07
N SER A 103 7.19 -2.02 5.72
CA SER A 103 6.92 -3.36 5.22
C SER A 103 6.25 -3.33 3.83
N LEU A 104 5.20 -2.52 3.67
CA LEU A 104 4.50 -2.40 2.38
C LEU A 104 5.39 -1.77 1.31
N LEU A 105 6.14 -0.72 1.64
CA LEU A 105 7.06 -0.09 0.70
C LEU A 105 8.20 -1.03 0.27
N SER A 106 8.71 -1.87 1.17
CA SER A 106 9.66 -2.94 0.82
C SER A 106 9.04 -3.94 -0.16
N GLN A 107 7.77 -4.29 -0.02
CA GLN A 107 7.09 -5.15 -1.01
C GLN A 107 6.91 -4.47 -2.38
N ILE A 108 6.76 -3.15 -2.41
CA ILE A 108 6.65 -2.37 -3.65
C ILE A 108 8.01 -2.24 -4.34
N PHE A 109 9.05 -1.86 -3.61
CA PHE A 109 10.32 -1.39 -4.18
C PHE A 109 11.48 -2.39 -4.09
N LEU A 110 11.42 -3.38 -3.21
CA LEU A 110 12.52 -4.32 -2.97
C LEU A 110 12.19 -5.76 -3.41
N SER A 111 10.91 -6.08 -3.63
CA SER A 111 10.48 -7.45 -3.96
C SER A 111 10.33 -7.71 -5.46
N THR A 112 10.52 -6.70 -6.30
CA THR A 112 10.45 -6.82 -7.77
C THR A 112 11.71 -6.24 -8.42
N ASP A 113 12.11 -6.79 -9.56
CA ASP A 113 13.27 -6.34 -10.34
C ASP A 113 12.86 -5.41 -11.51
N ASP A 114 11.58 -5.03 -11.58
CA ASP A 114 11.06 -4.14 -12.63
C ASP A 114 11.27 -2.66 -12.27
N GLU A 115 12.44 -2.14 -12.61
CA GLU A 115 12.80 -0.73 -12.32
C GLU A 115 11.92 0.28 -13.06
N GLU A 116 11.40 -0.06 -14.25
CA GLU A 116 10.52 0.84 -15.01
C GLU A 116 9.20 1.02 -14.26
N LYS A 117 8.60 -0.09 -13.81
CA LYS A 117 7.40 -0.06 -12.99
C LYS A 117 7.65 0.64 -11.65
N GLN A 118 8.76 0.33 -10.98
CA GLN A 118 9.11 0.97 -9.71
C GLN A 118 9.22 2.49 -9.85
N LEU A 119 9.84 2.98 -10.92
CA LEU A 119 9.95 4.40 -11.20
C LEU A 119 8.57 5.03 -11.47
N GLU A 120 7.70 4.35 -12.22
CA GLU A 120 6.33 4.81 -12.48
C GLU A 120 5.52 4.93 -11.17
N VAL A 121 5.60 3.90 -10.31
CA VAL A 121 4.98 3.90 -8.99
C VAL A 121 5.54 5.01 -8.11
N LEU A 122 6.86 5.18 -8.07
CA LEU A 122 7.51 6.22 -7.28
C LEU A 122 7.03 7.62 -7.70
N LYS A 123 6.95 7.90 -9.00
CA LYS A 123 6.46 9.18 -9.52
C LYS A 123 5.00 9.41 -9.15
N ALA A 124 4.15 8.41 -9.33
CA ALA A 124 2.74 8.52 -8.94
C ALA A 124 2.57 8.83 -7.44
N ILE A 125 3.39 8.21 -6.59
CA ILE A 125 3.37 8.45 -5.14
C ILE A 125 3.85 9.86 -4.79
N VAL A 126 4.94 10.33 -5.41
CA VAL A 126 5.53 11.65 -5.11
C VAL A 126 4.67 12.81 -5.63
N GLU A 127 3.94 12.62 -6.73
CA GLU A 127 3.01 13.62 -7.26
C GLU A 127 1.79 13.90 -6.34
N ASP A 128 1.54 13.02 -5.36
CA ASP A 128 0.47 13.18 -4.38
C ASP A 128 1.04 13.51 -2.99
N ASP A 129 0.54 14.60 -2.38
CA ASP A 129 1.03 15.08 -1.08
C ASP A 129 0.95 13.99 0.01
N PHE A 130 -0.13 13.19 0.02
CA PHE A 130 -0.32 12.11 0.99
C PHE A 130 0.50 10.87 0.65
N GLY A 131 0.67 10.55 -0.62
CA GLY A 131 1.63 9.56 -1.10
C GLY A 131 3.05 9.87 -0.63
N LEU A 132 3.52 11.11 -0.80
CA LEU A 132 4.84 11.54 -0.33
C LEU A 132 4.96 11.47 1.19
N LEU A 133 3.93 11.85 1.94
CA LEU A 133 3.89 11.69 3.40
C LEU A 133 4.00 10.21 3.82
N TYR A 134 3.31 9.32 3.12
CA TYR A 134 3.38 7.87 3.36
C TYR A 134 4.78 7.33 3.05
N LEU A 135 5.34 7.70 1.90
CA LEU A 135 6.68 7.31 1.48
C LEU A 135 7.75 7.77 2.49
N SER A 136 7.53 8.91 3.11
CA SER A 136 8.46 9.50 4.08
C SER A 136 8.35 8.90 5.49
N LEU A 137 7.21 8.30 5.84
CA LEU A 137 6.90 7.85 7.19
C LEU A 137 7.96 6.91 7.81
N PRO A 138 8.51 5.90 7.10
CA PRO A 138 9.55 5.03 7.65
C PRO A 138 10.82 5.77 8.07
N PHE A 139 11.10 6.91 7.45
CA PHE A 139 12.35 7.65 7.58
C PHE A 139 12.27 8.77 8.64
N VAL A 140 11.06 9.12 9.09
CA VAL A 140 10.84 10.19 10.08
C VAL A 140 11.59 9.86 11.38
N GLY A 141 12.45 10.77 11.81
CA GLY A 141 13.24 10.66 13.04
C GLY A 141 14.50 9.80 12.93
N HIS A 142 14.82 9.26 11.75
CA HIS A 142 16.09 8.60 11.48
C HIS A 142 17.18 9.61 11.09
N ASP A 143 18.40 9.39 11.57
CA ASP A 143 19.58 10.16 11.17
C ASP A 143 20.33 9.41 10.09
N PHE A 144 20.29 9.94 8.86
CA PHE A 144 20.95 9.35 7.70
C PHE A 144 22.26 10.05 7.33
N SER A 145 22.82 10.86 8.23
CA SER A 145 24.10 11.55 8.00
C SER A 145 25.29 10.60 7.85
N GLU A 146 25.15 9.35 8.29
CA GLU A 146 26.19 8.32 8.26
C GLU A 146 25.93 7.21 7.22
N ILE A 147 24.94 7.33 6.32
CA ILE A 147 24.78 6.32 5.25
C ILE A 147 26.01 6.37 4.34
N GLU A 148 26.84 5.35 4.40
CA GLU A 148 27.93 5.13 3.44
C GLU A 148 27.35 4.51 2.15
N GLU A 149 27.48 5.21 1.03
CA GLU A 149 26.98 4.76 -0.29
C GLU A 149 27.71 3.51 -0.81
N ASP A 150 28.91 3.26 -0.30
CA ASP A 150 29.79 2.15 -0.70
C ASP A 150 29.62 0.90 0.19
N GLU A 151 28.81 0.96 1.25
CA GLU A 151 28.53 -0.19 2.12
C GLU A 151 27.35 -1.02 1.60
N GLU A 152 27.50 -2.35 1.60
CA GLU A 152 26.39 -3.27 1.34
C GLU A 152 25.33 -3.11 2.44
N GLN A 153 24.15 -2.61 2.05
CA GLN A 153 23.04 -2.44 2.98
C GLN A 153 22.49 -3.79 3.44
N THR A 154 21.97 -3.83 4.66
CA THR A 154 21.29 -5.02 5.16
C THR A 154 20.00 -5.21 4.37
N SER A 155 19.82 -6.37 3.74
CA SER A 155 18.61 -6.65 2.96
C SER A 155 17.35 -6.53 3.82
N GLY A 156 16.36 -5.81 3.29
CA GLY A 156 15.12 -5.43 3.94
C GLY A 156 15.25 -4.31 4.96
N SER A 157 16.35 -3.55 4.98
CA SER A 157 16.50 -2.42 5.90
C SER A 157 15.89 -1.13 5.37
N ILE A 158 15.66 -0.18 6.27
CA ILE A 158 15.15 1.16 5.94
C ILE A 158 16.16 1.88 5.04
N GLU A 159 17.46 1.69 5.27
CA GLU A 159 18.54 2.25 4.46
C GLU A 159 18.54 1.68 3.03
N GLU A 160 18.33 0.37 2.86
CA GLU A 160 18.20 -0.23 1.53
C GLU A 160 17.02 0.37 0.77
N LEU A 161 15.86 0.50 1.41
CA LEU A 161 14.68 1.13 0.80
C LEU A 161 14.97 2.59 0.40
N LEU A 162 15.62 3.37 1.26
CA LEU A 162 15.96 4.76 0.99
C LEU A 162 16.95 4.88 -0.19
N MET A 163 17.95 4.01 -0.24
CA MET A 163 18.93 3.96 -1.32
C MET A 163 18.30 3.49 -2.64
N LYS A 164 17.33 2.57 -2.58
CA LYS A 164 16.55 2.16 -3.74
C LYS A 164 15.75 3.35 -4.30
N ILE A 165 15.07 4.13 -3.47
CA ILE A 165 14.36 5.36 -3.89
C ILE A 165 15.35 6.32 -4.57
N LYS A 166 16.50 6.58 -3.95
CA LYS A 166 17.55 7.45 -4.52
C LYS A 166 18.07 6.96 -5.87
N SER A 167 18.24 5.65 -6.06
CA SER A 167 18.68 5.08 -7.34
C SER A 167 17.64 5.22 -8.45
N LEU A 168 16.36 5.18 -8.11
CA LEU A 168 15.26 5.32 -9.05
C LEU A 168 15.06 6.79 -9.45
N ASP A 169 15.00 7.68 -8.47
CA ASP A 169 14.80 9.11 -8.69
C ASP A 169 15.43 9.95 -7.57
N GLU A 170 16.46 10.74 -7.92
CA GLU A 170 17.19 11.57 -6.96
C GLU A 170 16.34 12.74 -6.45
N ASP A 171 15.42 13.28 -7.26
CA ASP A 171 14.55 14.38 -6.86
C ASP A 171 13.51 13.86 -5.84
N ALA A 172 12.92 12.70 -6.10
CA ALA A 172 12.03 12.02 -5.15
C ALA A 172 12.71 11.77 -3.80
N TYR A 173 13.96 11.28 -3.83
CA TYR A 173 14.76 11.10 -2.60
C TYR A 173 14.92 12.40 -1.81
N ARG A 174 15.23 13.51 -2.48
CA ARG A 174 15.38 14.81 -1.82
C ARG A 174 14.09 15.27 -1.17
N GLU A 175 12.95 15.06 -1.82
CA GLU A 175 11.63 15.39 -1.26
C GLU A 175 11.32 14.56 -0.02
N VAL A 176 11.56 13.24 -0.08
CA VAL A 176 11.41 12.34 1.06
C VAL A 176 12.28 12.80 2.23
N MET A 177 13.54 13.16 2.00
CA MET A 177 14.44 13.64 3.05
C MET A 177 13.97 14.95 3.69
N VAL A 178 13.44 15.88 2.89
CA VAL A 178 12.88 17.15 3.37
C VAL A 178 11.66 16.89 4.26
N VAL A 179 10.73 16.05 3.83
CA VAL A 179 9.53 15.71 4.61
C VAL A 179 9.91 14.97 5.89
N SER A 180 10.82 14.00 5.80
CA SER A 180 11.26 13.19 6.94
C SER A 180 11.98 14.01 8.02
N SER A 181 12.73 15.04 7.61
CA SER A 181 13.45 15.94 8.53
C SER A 181 12.55 17.00 9.17
N ASN A 182 11.50 17.44 8.47
CA ASN A 182 10.60 18.49 8.94
C ASN A 182 9.38 17.93 9.69
N GLY A 183 8.99 16.69 9.41
CA GLY A 183 7.85 16.01 10.01
C GLY A 183 8.15 15.45 11.40
N THR A 184 7.10 15.28 12.20
CA THR A 184 7.12 14.40 13.37
C THR A 184 6.25 13.19 13.08
N LEU A 185 6.59 12.05 13.68
CA LEU A 185 5.83 10.81 13.50
C LEU A 185 4.33 11.03 13.76
N GLU A 186 4.00 11.67 14.89
CA GLU A 186 2.62 11.97 15.28
C GLU A 186 1.88 12.82 14.24
N ASN A 187 2.53 13.83 13.68
CA ASN A 187 1.91 14.73 12.70
C ASN A 187 1.66 14.03 11.36
N VAL A 188 2.65 13.28 10.87
CA VAL A 188 2.56 12.55 9.60
C VAL A 188 1.51 11.44 9.71
N GLU A 189 1.56 10.65 10.78
CA GLU A 189 0.61 9.57 11.01
C GLU A 189 -0.83 10.10 11.11
N LYS A 190 -1.03 11.20 11.84
CA LYS A 190 -2.35 11.84 11.97
C LYS A 190 -2.86 12.34 10.62
N ALA A 191 -2.02 13.00 9.82
CA ALA A 191 -2.41 13.50 8.50
C ALA A 191 -2.84 12.36 7.56
N LEU A 192 -2.10 11.25 7.57
CA LEU A 192 -2.41 10.05 6.78
C LEU A 192 -3.72 9.39 7.23
N LYS A 193 -3.90 9.22 8.55
CA LYS A 193 -5.16 8.70 9.13
C LYS A 193 -6.36 9.58 8.78
N ASP A 194 -6.21 10.91 8.89
CA ASP A 194 -7.29 11.84 8.59
C ASP A 194 -7.67 11.82 7.10
N ASN A 195 -6.69 11.71 6.20
CA ASN A 195 -6.93 11.54 4.76
C ASN A 195 -7.64 10.22 4.45
N ALA A 196 -7.08 9.10 4.92
CA ALA A 196 -7.62 7.77 4.65
C ALA A 196 -9.06 7.62 5.17
N ASN A 197 -9.35 8.16 6.34
CA ASN A 197 -10.71 8.13 6.89
C ASN A 197 -11.70 8.98 6.08
N LYS A 198 -11.28 10.14 5.54
CA LYS A 198 -12.14 10.95 4.65
C LYS A 198 -12.46 10.19 3.36
N GLN A 199 -11.46 9.54 2.77
CA GLN A 199 -11.67 8.73 1.56
C GLN A 199 -12.63 7.57 1.84
N ARG A 200 -12.45 6.86 2.95
CA ARG A 200 -13.35 5.79 3.38
C ARG A 200 -14.79 6.25 3.55
N VAL A 201 -15.02 7.40 4.19
CA VAL A 201 -16.38 7.96 4.37
C VAL A 201 -17.00 8.33 3.02
N THR A 202 -16.22 8.93 2.13
CA THR A 202 -16.70 9.35 0.80
C THR A 202 -17.11 8.15 -0.05
N SER A 203 -16.36 7.05 0.01
CA SER A 203 -16.70 5.80 -0.68
C SER A 203 -18.01 5.18 -0.16
N VAL A 204 -18.23 5.19 1.17
CA VAL A 204 -19.47 4.67 1.77
C VAL A 204 -20.68 5.53 1.39
N GLU A 205 -20.53 6.86 1.31
CA GLU A 205 -21.62 7.75 0.90
C GLU A 205 -22.05 7.49 -0.55
N ILE A 206 -21.10 7.29 -1.47
CA ILE A 206 -21.37 6.97 -2.88
C ILE A 206 -22.13 5.63 -3.02
N ASP A 207 -21.71 4.59 -2.30
CA ASP A 207 -22.39 3.29 -2.32
C ASP A 207 -23.83 3.35 -1.77
N THR A 208 -24.10 4.28 -0.85
CA THR A 208 -25.46 4.47 -0.32
C THR A 208 -26.37 5.27 -1.24
N ASP A 209 -25.85 6.24 -1.99
CA ASP A 209 -26.66 7.06 -2.89
C ASP A 209 -27.20 6.26 -4.09
N ASP A 210 -26.45 5.26 -4.58
CA ASP A 210 -26.91 4.35 -5.64
C ASP A 210 -28.04 3.40 -5.17
N MET A 211 -28.22 3.19 -3.87
CA MET A 211 -29.34 2.42 -3.32
C MET A 211 -30.66 3.21 -3.18
N PHE A 212 -30.63 4.54 -3.38
CA PHE A 212 -31.80 5.42 -3.28
C PHE A 212 -32.20 6.09 -4.59
N ALA A 213 -31.63 5.68 -5.73
CA ALA A 213 -32.12 6.13 -7.03
C ALA A 213 -33.59 5.67 -7.25
N PRO A 214 -34.53 6.59 -7.52
CA PRO A 214 -35.93 6.22 -7.71
C PRO A 214 -36.10 5.40 -9.00
N LEU A 215 -36.76 4.24 -8.87
CA LEU A 215 -37.21 3.36 -9.95
C LEU A 215 -38.14 4.08 -10.95
#